data_AF-T2KL54-F1
#
_entry.id   AF-T2KL54-F1
#
_cell.length_a   1.000
_cell.length_b   1.000
_cell.length_c   1.000
_cell.angle_alpha   90.00
_cell.angle_beta   90.00
_cell.angle_gamma   90.00
#
_symmetry.space_group_name_H-M   'P 1'
#
loop_
_entity.id
_entity.type
_entity.pdbx_description
1 polymer ?
#
loop_
_entity_poly.entity_id
_entity_poly.type
_entity_poly.pdbx_seq_one_letter_code
_entity_poly.pdbx_strand_id
1 'polypeptide(L)'
;MGLQEKRAAKSIEDQYLGEYQKEINELVGKELPININWDTFEMDFIKFVPSVCLQRLTDGIKLVCKDDMGKEAMAESVNSIEVYCIPNEGAEANKELKLEDGVFSLTACWGGHHSGYFIDLTIREYLENNL
;
A
#
# COMPACT_ATOMS: atom_id res chain seq x y z
N MET A 1 11.59 9.00 13.10
CA MET A 1 12.54 7.86 13.02
C MET A 1 13.98 8.19 13.46
N GLY A 2 14.73 7.20 13.96
CA GLY A 2 16.19 7.26 14.19
C GLY A 2 17.03 7.03 12.92
N LEU A 3 18.37 7.01 13.05
CA LEU A 3 19.28 6.92 11.90
C LEU A 3 19.24 5.56 11.21
N GLN A 4 19.13 4.47 11.98
CA GLN A 4 19.09 3.13 11.41
C GLN A 4 17.79 2.95 10.62
N GLU A 5 16.65 3.39 11.16
CA GLU A 5 15.34 3.30 10.53
C GLU A 5 15.32 4.08 9.22
N LYS A 6 15.88 5.30 9.22
CA LYS A 6 16.02 6.11 8.00
C LYS A 6 16.85 5.39 6.92
N ARG A 7 17.93 4.70 7.29
CA ARG A 7 18.74 3.92 6.34
C ARG A 7 17.98 2.71 5.80
N ALA A 8 17.23 2.02 6.65
CA ALA A 8 16.42 0.88 6.24
C ALA A 8 15.30 1.33 5.28
N ALA A 9 14.55 2.37 5.63
CA ALA A 9 13.53 2.98 4.79
C ALA A 9 14.09 3.38 3.42
N LYS A 10 15.23 4.10 3.41
CA LYS A 10 15.88 4.51 2.17
C LYS A 10 16.32 3.32 1.30
N SER A 11 16.82 2.25 1.93
CA SER A 11 17.17 1.03 1.22
C SER A 11 15.96 0.37 0.56
N ILE A 12 14.77 0.44 1.18
CA ILE A 12 13.55 -0.09 0.58
C ILE A 12 13.10 0.76 -0.61
N GLU A 13 13.16 2.10 -0.47
CA GLU A 13 12.84 3.01 -1.56
C GLU A 13 13.72 2.79 -2.79
N ASP A 14 15.04 2.73 -2.57
CA ASP A 14 16.02 2.66 -3.66
C ASP A 14 16.00 1.29 -4.37
N GLN A 15 15.64 0.21 -3.66
CA GLN A 15 15.67 -1.14 -4.21
C GLN A 15 14.33 -1.63 -4.76
N TYR A 16 13.20 -1.20 -4.19
CA TYR A 16 11.90 -1.83 -4.47
C TYR A 16 10.83 -0.83 -4.91
N LEU A 17 10.74 0.34 -4.26
CA LEU A 17 9.60 1.24 -4.47
C LEU A 17 9.46 1.69 -5.93
N GLY A 18 10.59 1.94 -6.61
CA GLY A 18 10.58 2.35 -8.01
C GLY A 18 9.98 1.31 -8.97
N GLU A 19 10.21 0.01 -8.73
CA GLU A 19 9.65 -1.06 -9.56
C GLU A 19 8.13 -1.18 -9.34
N TYR A 20 7.68 -1.19 -8.08
CA TYR A 20 6.24 -1.23 -7.77
C TYR A 20 5.50 0.02 -8.24
N GLN A 21 6.11 1.20 -8.10
CA GLN A 21 5.58 2.45 -8.61
C GLN A 21 5.34 2.39 -10.12
N LYS A 22 6.31 1.84 -10.86
CA LYS A 22 6.19 1.67 -12.31
C LYS A 22 5.09 0.67 -12.67
N GLU A 23 5.03 -0.48 -12.00
CA GLU A 23 4.02 -1.50 -12.26
C GLU A 23 2.60 -0.96 -12.00
N ILE A 24 2.38 -0.28 -10.88
CA ILE A 24 1.07 0.33 -10.57
C ILE A 24 0.71 1.39 -11.62
N ASN A 25 1.68 2.23 -12.04
CA ASN A 25 1.41 3.23 -13.08
C ASN A 25 1.00 2.57 -14.41
N GLU A 26 1.63 1.47 -14.79
CA GLU A 26 1.28 0.71 -16.01
C GLU A 26 -0.09 0.04 -15.89
N LEU A 27 -0.45 -0.48 -14.72
CA LEU A 27 -1.76 -1.10 -14.46
C LEU A 27 -2.90 -0.09 -14.54
N VAL A 28 -2.72 1.09 -13.94
CA VAL A 28 -3.76 2.14 -13.89
C VAL A 28 -3.77 3.00 -15.15
N GLY A 29 -2.65 3.10 -15.87
CA GLY A 29 -2.52 3.92 -17.07
C GLY A 29 -2.24 5.41 -16.80
N LYS A 30 -1.87 5.75 -15.56
CA LYS A 30 -1.43 7.11 -15.16
C LYS A 30 -0.39 7.03 -14.05
N GLU A 31 0.27 8.15 -13.77
CA GLU A 31 1.12 8.27 -12.59
C GLU A 31 0.27 8.26 -11.31
N LEU A 32 0.55 7.32 -10.41
CA LEU A 32 -0.14 7.15 -9.14
C LEU A 32 0.88 7.07 -7.99
N PRO A 33 1.36 8.19 -7.46
CA PRO A 33 2.46 8.21 -6.48
C PRO A 33 2.12 7.40 -5.23
N ILE A 34 3.08 6.55 -4.82
CA ILE A 34 3.05 5.77 -3.59
C ILE A 34 3.93 6.47 -2.55
N ASN A 35 3.31 6.94 -1.47
CA ASN A 35 3.98 7.58 -0.37
C ASN A 35 3.95 6.66 0.86
N ILE A 36 5.14 6.30 1.36
CA ILE A 36 5.25 5.50 2.58
C ILE A 36 5.54 6.44 3.75
N ASN A 37 4.64 6.47 4.72
CA ASN A 37 4.75 7.31 5.91
C ASN A 37 5.70 6.66 6.92
N TRP A 38 6.99 6.63 6.59
CA TRP A 38 8.02 5.91 7.33
C TRP A 38 8.13 6.29 8.81
N ASP A 39 7.71 7.50 9.20
CA ASP A 39 7.67 7.91 10.61
C ASP A 39 6.67 7.11 11.46
N THR A 40 5.77 6.34 10.83
CA THR A 40 4.86 5.40 11.50
C THR A 40 5.44 3.98 11.66
N PHE A 41 6.60 3.70 11.05
CA PHE A 41 7.19 2.36 11.06
C PHE A 41 8.18 2.16 12.21
N GLU A 42 8.07 1.00 12.85
CA GLU A 42 9.13 0.45 13.69
C GLU A 42 10.19 -0.25 12.82
N MET A 43 11.45 -0.22 13.27
CA MET A 43 12.59 -0.82 12.57
C MET A 43 12.31 -2.24 12.07
N ASP A 44 11.77 -3.09 12.94
CA ASP A 44 11.57 -4.51 12.65
C ASP A 44 10.50 -4.76 11.57
N PHE A 45 9.65 -3.77 11.30
CA PHE A 45 8.56 -3.87 10.33
C PHE A 45 8.98 -3.38 8.93
N ILE A 46 9.98 -2.51 8.81
CA ILE A 46 10.42 -1.91 7.53
C ILE A 46 10.76 -2.98 6.48
N LYS A 47 11.45 -4.05 6.88
CA LYS A 47 11.88 -5.13 5.97
C LYS A 47 10.73 -5.89 5.29
N PHE A 48 9.51 -5.79 5.82
CA PHE A 48 8.33 -6.49 5.29
C PHE A 48 7.55 -5.66 4.26
N VAL A 49 7.87 -4.37 4.13
CA VAL A 49 7.18 -3.47 3.20
C VAL A 49 7.13 -4.02 1.76
N PRO A 50 8.21 -4.54 1.16
CA PRO A 50 8.15 -5.01 -0.23
C PRO A 50 7.12 -6.13 -0.44
N SER A 51 7.15 -7.20 0.37
CA SER A 51 6.35 -8.40 0.13
C SER A 51 4.98 -8.38 0.81
N VAL A 52 4.84 -7.76 1.98
CA VAL A 52 3.60 -7.77 2.76
C VAL A 52 2.70 -6.58 2.41
N CYS A 53 3.30 -5.44 2.05
CA CYS A 53 2.59 -4.23 1.66
C CYS A 53 2.56 -4.04 0.15
N LEU A 54 3.69 -3.69 -0.48
CA LEU A 54 3.74 -3.23 -1.87
C LEU A 54 3.30 -4.30 -2.86
N GLN A 55 3.78 -5.54 -2.70
CA GLN A 55 3.37 -6.65 -3.57
C GLN A 55 1.86 -6.88 -3.50
N ARG A 56 1.29 -6.98 -2.31
CA ARG A 56 -0.15 -7.27 -2.15
C ARG A 56 -1.05 -6.13 -2.58
N LEU A 57 -0.62 -4.89 -2.34
CA LEU A 57 -1.26 -3.70 -2.89
C LEU A 57 -1.29 -3.77 -4.43
N THR A 58 -0.16 -4.08 -5.04
CA THR A 58 -0.03 -4.19 -6.50
C THR A 58 -0.89 -5.32 -7.05
N ASP A 59 -0.87 -6.50 -6.41
CA ASP A 59 -1.72 -7.63 -6.78
C ASP A 59 -3.21 -7.30 -6.66
N GLY A 60 -3.61 -6.58 -5.60
CA GLY A 60 -4.98 -6.09 -5.42
C GLY A 60 -5.41 -5.14 -6.54
N ILE A 61 -4.60 -4.13 -6.85
CA ILE A 61 -4.85 -3.17 -7.95
C ILE A 61 -4.89 -3.89 -9.30
N LYS A 62 -4.01 -4.86 -9.53
CA LYS A 62 -3.99 -5.67 -10.75
C LYS A 62 -5.29 -6.43 -10.98
N LEU A 63 -5.91 -6.92 -9.90
CA LEU A 63 -7.21 -7.60 -9.99
C LEU A 63 -8.36 -6.63 -10.30
N VAL A 64 -8.30 -5.39 -9.81
CA VAL A 64 -9.26 -4.32 -10.15
C VAL A 64 -9.07 -3.92 -11.62
N CYS A 65 -7.83 -3.64 -12.03
CA CYS A 65 -7.46 -3.20 -13.37
C CYS A 65 -7.40 -4.35 -14.42
N LYS A 66 -8.10 -5.47 -14.19
CA LYS A 66 -8.10 -6.62 -15.11
C LYS A 66 -8.83 -6.33 -16.42
N ASP A 67 -9.72 -5.35 -16.42
CA ASP A 67 -10.53 -4.90 -17.56
C ASP A 67 -10.51 -3.36 -17.65
N ASP A 68 -10.99 -2.82 -18.76
CA ASP A 68 -10.92 -1.39 -19.04
C ASP A 68 -11.79 -0.57 -18.07
N MET A 69 -12.92 -1.12 -17.61
CA MET A 69 -13.79 -0.44 -16.63
C MET A 69 -13.08 -0.24 -15.29
N GLY A 70 -12.40 -1.27 -14.78
CA GLY A 70 -11.65 -1.17 -13.54
C GLY A 70 -10.45 -0.23 -13.63
N LYS A 71 -9.78 -0.16 -14.79
CA LYS A 71 -8.71 0.80 -15.04
C LYS A 71 -9.21 2.24 -15.04
N GLU A 72 -10.30 2.51 -15.77
CA GLU A 72 -10.92 3.83 -15.84
C GLU A 72 -11.36 4.30 -14.44
N ALA A 73 -12.05 3.45 -13.68
CA ALA A 73 -12.48 3.76 -12.32
C ALA A 73 -11.29 4.08 -11.39
N MET A 74 -10.22 3.28 -11.43
CA MET A 74 -8.99 3.56 -10.67
C MET A 74 -8.35 4.89 -11.10
N ALA A 75 -8.27 5.15 -12.40
CA ALA A 75 -7.65 6.34 -12.96
C ALA A 75 -8.46 7.62 -12.67
N GLU A 76 -9.77 7.53 -12.49
CA GLU A 76 -10.62 8.68 -12.14
C GLU A 76 -10.64 8.95 -10.64
N SER A 77 -10.74 7.88 -9.83
CA SER A 77 -11.03 8.01 -8.40
C SER A 77 -9.79 8.05 -7.50
N VAL A 78 -8.62 7.55 -7.93
CA VAL A 78 -7.41 7.50 -7.08
C VAL A 78 -6.27 8.32 -7.67
N ASN A 79 -5.75 9.28 -6.92
CA ASN A 79 -4.69 10.21 -7.30
C ASN A 79 -3.37 9.97 -6.56
N SER A 80 -3.39 9.33 -5.39
CA SER A 80 -2.20 8.89 -4.68
C SER A 80 -2.51 7.72 -3.74
N ILE A 81 -1.45 7.03 -3.32
CA ILE A 81 -1.52 5.96 -2.32
C ILE A 81 -0.67 6.35 -1.12
N GLU A 82 -1.25 6.22 0.08
CA GLU A 82 -0.57 6.49 1.34
C GLU A 82 -0.48 5.22 2.19
N VAL A 83 0.73 4.87 2.62
CA VAL A 83 0.96 3.67 3.45
C VAL A 83 1.37 4.09 4.86
N TYR A 84 0.64 3.60 5.86
CA TYR A 84 0.91 3.79 7.28
C TYR A 84 1.10 2.46 7.97
N CYS A 85 1.96 2.44 8.98
CA CYS A 85 2.15 1.28 9.86
C CYS A 85 1.55 1.54 11.24
N ILE A 86 0.98 0.50 11.84
CA ILE A 86 0.54 0.51 13.24
C ILE A 86 1.22 -0.64 14.02
N PRO A 87 1.34 -0.52 15.35
CA PRO A 87 1.86 -1.60 16.19
C PRO A 87 1.05 -2.89 16.05
N ASN A 88 1.67 -4.02 16.39
CA ASN A 88 0.99 -5.32 16.33
C ASN A 88 -0.15 -5.45 17.36
N GLU A 89 -0.02 -4.79 18.51
CA GLU A 89 -1.07 -4.77 19.54
C GLU A 89 -2.31 -4.05 19.01
N GLY A 90 -3.45 -4.77 18.96
CA GLY A 90 -4.72 -4.23 18.46
C GLY A 90 -4.79 -4.05 16.93
N ALA A 91 -3.77 -4.49 16.17
CA ALA A 91 -3.70 -4.26 14.73
C ALA A 91 -4.93 -4.76 13.96
N GLU A 92 -5.48 -5.92 14.34
CA GLU A 92 -6.64 -6.51 13.65
C GLU A 92 -7.89 -5.62 13.71
N ALA A 93 -8.09 -4.92 14.82
CA ALA A 93 -9.23 -4.01 15.02
C ALA A 93 -8.97 -2.60 14.47
N ASN A 94 -7.71 -2.18 14.42
CA ASN A 94 -7.31 -0.81 14.07
C ASN A 94 -6.79 -0.65 12.65
N LYS A 95 -6.58 -1.74 11.89
CA LYS A 95 -6.21 -1.65 10.48
C LYS A 95 -7.35 -1.05 9.66
N GLU A 96 -7.02 -0.24 8.67
CA GLU A 96 -8.00 0.50 7.88
C GLU A 96 -7.57 0.61 6.42
N LEU A 97 -8.55 0.48 5.53
CA LEU A 97 -8.47 0.93 4.14
C LEU A 97 -9.40 2.12 4.01
N LYS A 98 -8.92 3.19 3.40
CA LYS A 98 -9.69 4.43 3.25
C LYS A 98 -9.46 5.03 1.87
N LEU A 99 -10.52 5.48 1.21
CA LEU A 99 -10.45 6.25 -0.04
C LEU A 99 -11.25 7.53 0.17
N GLU A 100 -10.55 8.65 0.26
CA GLU A 100 -11.16 9.97 0.48
C GLU A 100 -10.34 11.01 -0.29
N ASP A 101 -11.03 11.95 -0.96
CA ASP A 101 -10.41 13.03 -1.74
C ASP A 101 -9.34 12.56 -2.75
N GLY A 102 -9.54 11.36 -3.30
CA GLY A 102 -8.61 10.73 -4.25
C GLY A 102 -7.35 10.13 -3.62
N VAL A 103 -7.29 9.99 -2.30
CA VAL A 103 -6.16 9.36 -1.60
C VAL A 103 -6.58 7.99 -1.11
N PHE A 104 -5.94 6.94 -1.62
CA PHE A 104 -6.12 5.58 -1.12
C PHE A 104 -5.09 5.28 -0.01
N SER A 105 -5.55 5.24 1.23
CA SER A 105 -4.72 5.02 2.42
C SER A 105 -4.84 3.60 2.94
N LEU A 106 -3.69 2.97 3.23
CA LEU A 106 -3.60 1.67 3.88
C LEU A 106 -2.88 1.81 5.23
N THR A 107 -3.62 1.56 6.31
CA THR A 107 -3.09 1.54 7.68
C THR A 107 -3.12 0.11 8.21
N ALA A 108 -1.96 -0.49 8.45
CA ALA A 108 -1.89 -1.89 8.92
C ALA A 108 -0.57 -2.21 9.64
N CYS A 109 -0.49 -3.36 10.32
CA CYS A 109 0.75 -3.83 10.91
C CYS A 109 1.52 -4.73 9.92
N TRP A 110 2.35 -4.11 9.08
CA TRP A 110 3.03 -4.80 7.97
C TRP A 110 4.09 -5.82 8.38
N GLY A 111 4.61 -5.75 9.61
CA GLY A 111 5.55 -6.74 10.16
C GLY A 111 4.96 -7.61 11.27
N GLY A 112 3.65 -7.52 11.52
CA GLY A 112 2.97 -8.21 12.61
C GLY A 112 2.32 -9.53 12.21
N HIS A 113 1.39 -9.98 13.06
CA HIS A 113 0.58 -11.17 12.81
C HIS A 113 -0.30 -11.00 11.56
N HIS A 114 -0.63 -12.10 10.88
CA HIS A 114 -1.34 -12.06 9.60
C HIS A 114 -2.74 -11.41 9.66
N SER A 115 -3.37 -11.39 10.83
CA SER A 115 -4.64 -10.70 11.03
C SER A 115 -4.50 -9.17 11.05
N GLY A 116 -3.29 -8.64 11.25
CA GLY A 116 -3.00 -7.20 11.34
C GLY A 116 -2.82 -6.48 10.01
N TYR A 117 -2.88 -7.17 8.88
CA TYR A 117 -2.75 -6.59 7.55
C TYR A 117 -3.81 -7.09 6.56
N PHE A 118 -3.76 -6.57 5.33
CA PHE A 118 -4.68 -6.91 4.25
C PHE A 118 -4.01 -7.87 3.25
N ILE A 119 -4.82 -8.81 2.74
CA ILE A 119 -4.47 -9.60 1.56
C ILE A 119 -4.97 -8.87 0.30
N ASP A 120 -4.41 -9.24 -0.85
CA ASP A 120 -4.76 -8.69 -2.17
C ASP A 120 -6.28 -8.75 -2.45
N LEU A 121 -6.95 -9.85 -2.09
CA LEU A 121 -8.41 -9.99 -2.25
C LEU A 121 -9.20 -8.94 -1.45
N THR A 122 -8.77 -8.64 -0.22
CA THR A 122 -9.42 -7.62 0.62
C THR A 122 -9.18 -6.23 0.07
N ILE A 123 -7.99 -5.95 -0.47
CA ILE A 123 -7.66 -4.67 -1.12
C ILE A 123 -8.52 -4.49 -2.37
N ARG A 124 -8.60 -5.52 -3.23
CA ARG A 124 -9.46 -5.53 -4.41
C ARG A 124 -10.92 -5.27 -4.05
N GLU A 125 -11.47 -6.05 -3.12
CA GLU A 125 -12.88 -5.92 -2.71
C GLU A 125 -13.19 -4.54 -2.13
N TYR A 126 -12.26 -3.95 -1.37
CA TYR A 126 -12.44 -2.59 -0.90
C TYR A 126 -12.49 -1.59 -2.06
N LEU A 127 -11.54 -1.65 -3.00
CA LEU A 127 -11.49 -0.75 -4.15
C LEU A 127 -12.74 -0.91 -5.03
N GLU A 128 -13.13 -2.12 -5.42
CA GLU A 128 -14.32 -2.36 -6.25
C GLU A 128 -15.62 -1.80 -5.63
N ASN A 129 -15.69 -1.64 -4.31
CA ASN A 129 -16.86 -1.10 -3.60
C ASN A 129 -16.81 0.41 -3.36
N ASN A 130 -15.67 1.08 -3.58
CA ASN A 130 -15.47 2.49 -3.23
C ASN A 130 -14.95 3.38 -4.38
N LEU A 131 -14.67 2.80 -5.56
CA LEU A 131 -14.29 3.54 -6.76
C LEU A 131 -15.47 4.20 -7.48
#